data_AF-A0A061ECB6-F1
#
_entry.id   AF-A0A061ECB6-F1
#
_cell.length_a   1.000
_cell.length_b   1.000
_cell.length_c   1.000
_cell.angle_alpha   90.00
_cell.angle_beta   90.00
_cell.angle_gamma   90.00
#
_symmetry.space_group_name_H-M   'P 1'
#
loop_
_entity.id
_entity.type
_entity.pdbx_description
1 polymer ?
#
loop_
_entity_poly.entity_id
_entity_poly.type
_entity_poly.pdbx_seq_one_letter_code
_entity_poly.pdbx_strand_id
1 'polypeptide(L)'
;MEPPKGFLATLWNFICFLPYFIGLLFLGTIKGIIFCAPICLIMTVGNSSIILGLLLFHFYWTCYSVVRAKLLGPVLKLLICVCLPVLLILWVVVAIVGSIIGGILYGFLSPIFATFDAVGEGKTNVFFHCFYDGTWSTIKGSFTFVRDFNDVCFHSFTSYMEELQQKEPPNGKYYEIRFLYLPLALIAAVLGFMVDLPVISLIALWKSPYMLFKGWNRLFHDLIGREGPFLETICVPFAGLAILLWPLAVVGAVLGSMVSSIFLGAYAGVVVYQGSSFWFGLCYIVASVSIYDEYSNDVLDMPEGSCFPRPQYRRNKKESTRSASSFTNSDSFKPHPPARANSLTNTRIDLKPLELLEGLFKECSRHGEKMVSEGLITPKDIEDAKSSKGSSVVSIGLPAYCLLQALLRSVNANKSGILLSDNTEITA
;
A
#
# COMPACT_ATOMS: atom_id res chain seq x y z
N MET A 1 -21.13 26.94 18.68
CA MET A 1 -22.56 26.65 18.93
C MET A 1 -22.61 25.41 19.81
N GLU A 2 -23.30 25.45 20.94
CA GLU A 2 -23.50 24.23 21.73
C GLU A 2 -24.21 23.17 20.88
N PRO A 3 -23.79 21.90 20.93
CA PRO A 3 -24.43 20.85 20.15
C PRO A 3 -25.91 20.73 20.56
N PRO A 4 -26.84 20.61 19.61
CA PRO A 4 -28.26 20.45 19.91
C PRO A 4 -28.47 19.22 20.80
N LYS A 5 -29.10 19.41 21.96
CA LYS A 5 -29.49 18.30 22.84
C LYS A 5 -30.85 17.76 22.38
N GLY A 6 -30.84 16.59 21.76
CA GLY A 6 -32.06 15.83 21.40
C GLY A 6 -32.17 15.50 19.91
N PHE A 7 -32.67 14.29 19.61
CA PHE A 7 -32.77 13.72 18.26
C PHE A 7 -33.45 14.65 17.23
N LEU A 8 -34.52 15.34 17.62
CA LEU A 8 -35.26 16.28 16.75
C LEU A 8 -34.45 17.52 16.38
N ALA A 9 -33.66 18.06 17.30
CA ALA A 9 -32.82 19.23 17.05
C ALA A 9 -31.60 18.88 16.18
N THR A 10 -31.04 17.67 16.34
CA THR A 10 -30.01 17.12 15.45
C THR A 10 -30.55 16.87 14.04
N LEU A 11 -31.75 16.29 13.93
CA LEU A 11 -32.41 16.05 12.64
C LEU A 11 -32.72 17.36 11.90
N TRP A 12 -33.19 18.38 12.62
CA TRP A 12 -33.46 19.70 12.04
C TRP A 12 -32.19 20.38 11.52
N ASN A 13 -31.10 20.36 12.30
CA ASN A 13 -29.80 20.89 11.85
C ASN A 13 -29.25 20.13 10.64
N PHE A 14 -29.46 18.82 10.56
CA PHE A 14 -29.11 18.03 9.38
C PHE A 14 -29.90 18.46 8.14
N ILE A 15 -31.21 18.65 8.26
CA ILE A 15 -32.07 19.13 7.17
C ILE A 15 -31.63 20.53 6.71
N CYS A 16 -31.26 21.42 7.63
CA CYS A 16 -30.76 22.75 7.29
C CYS A 16 -29.36 22.73 6.65
N PHE A 17 -28.51 21.77 7.01
CA PHE A 17 -27.17 21.59 6.44
C PHE A 17 -27.20 20.98 5.03
N LEU A 18 -28.20 20.17 4.72
CA LEU A 18 -28.28 19.43 3.46
C LEU A 18 -28.26 20.35 2.20
N PRO A 19 -29.03 21.46 2.11
CA PRO A 19 -28.93 22.39 0.98
C PRO A 19 -27.54 23.00 0.83
N TYR A 20 -26.86 23.29 1.94
CA TYR A 20 -25.49 23.83 1.92
C TYR A 20 -24.49 22.80 1.37
N PHE A 21 -24.57 21.55 1.85
CA PHE A 21 -23.78 20.43 1.33
C PHE A 21 -24.03 20.19 -0.17
N ILE A 22 -25.29 20.19 -0.60
CA ILE A 22 -25.68 20.05 -2.01
C ILE A 22 -25.10 21.19 -2.84
N GLY A 23 -25.14 22.42 -2.33
CA GLY A 23 -24.54 23.59 -2.98
C GLY A 23 -23.03 23.44 -3.19
N LEU A 24 -22.30 23.00 -2.17
CA LEU A 24 -20.86 22.71 -2.26
C LEU A 24 -20.57 21.58 -3.24
N LEU A 25 -21.35 20.50 -3.19
CA LEU A 25 -21.21 19.37 -4.10
C LEU A 25 -21.44 19.80 -5.55
N PHE A 26 -22.49 20.59 -5.81
CA PHE A 26 -22.79 21.11 -7.14
C PHE A 26 -21.69 22.03 -7.66
N LEU A 27 -21.23 22.97 -6.82
CA LEU A 27 -20.13 23.87 -7.16
C LEU A 27 -18.83 23.09 -7.45
N GLY A 28 -18.46 22.16 -6.57
CA GLY A 28 -17.30 21.30 -6.74
C GLY A 28 -17.41 20.45 -8.00
N THR A 29 -18.59 19.89 -8.30
CA THR A 29 -18.83 19.06 -9.49
C THR A 29 -18.71 19.89 -10.76
N ILE A 30 -19.27 21.10 -10.80
CA ILE A 30 -19.10 22.02 -11.95
C ILE A 30 -17.63 22.31 -12.19
N LYS A 31 -16.88 22.67 -11.13
CA LYS A 31 -15.44 22.91 -11.23
C LYS A 31 -14.71 21.64 -11.72
N GLY A 32 -15.04 20.49 -11.16
CA GLY A 32 -14.51 19.19 -11.59
C GLY A 32 -14.73 18.94 -13.08
N ILE A 33 -15.94 19.15 -13.58
CA ILE A 33 -16.27 18.98 -15.02
C ILE A 33 -15.47 19.96 -15.90
N ILE A 34 -15.38 21.23 -15.50
CA ILE A 34 -14.66 22.27 -16.25
C ILE A 34 -13.15 21.95 -16.32
N PHE A 35 -12.54 21.58 -15.20
CA PHE A 35 -11.10 21.37 -15.10
C PHE A 35 -10.65 19.95 -15.47
N CYS A 36 -11.55 18.95 -15.52
CA CYS A 36 -11.23 17.58 -15.88
C CYS A 36 -10.51 17.47 -17.24
N ALA A 37 -11.09 18.05 -18.31
CA ALA A 37 -10.52 17.98 -19.66
C ALA A 37 -9.13 18.65 -19.77
N PRO A 38 -8.92 19.92 -19.35
CA PRO A 38 -7.60 20.55 -19.45
C PRO A 38 -6.55 19.86 -18.59
N ILE A 39 -6.88 19.39 -17.38
CA ILE A 39 -5.94 18.67 -16.52
C ILE A 39 -5.57 17.32 -17.13
N CYS A 40 -6.55 16.57 -17.63
CA CYS A 40 -6.30 15.33 -18.33
C CYS A 40 -5.37 15.54 -19.53
N LEU A 41 -5.55 16.63 -20.28
CA LEU A 41 -4.66 16.99 -21.38
C LEU A 41 -3.25 17.30 -20.90
N ILE A 42 -3.09 18.15 -19.87
CA ILE A 42 -1.77 18.50 -19.30
C ILE A 42 -1.03 17.24 -18.85
N MET A 43 -1.69 16.38 -18.06
CA MET A 43 -1.06 15.18 -17.53
C MET A 43 -0.73 14.17 -18.64
N THR A 44 -1.67 13.93 -19.56
CA THR A 44 -1.45 12.99 -20.67
C THR A 44 -0.32 13.45 -21.57
N VAL A 45 -0.33 14.71 -22.02
CA VAL A 45 0.71 15.26 -22.90
C VAL A 45 2.05 15.36 -22.17
N GLY A 46 2.06 15.84 -20.93
CA GLY A 46 3.27 15.99 -20.12
C GLY A 46 3.96 14.64 -19.89
N ASN A 47 3.23 13.67 -19.34
CA ASN A 47 3.79 12.35 -19.06
C ASN A 47 4.18 11.61 -20.34
N SER A 48 3.36 11.67 -21.40
CA SER A 48 3.70 11.05 -22.69
C SER A 48 4.98 11.64 -23.29
N SER A 49 5.15 12.97 -23.20
CA SER A 49 6.37 13.63 -23.68
C SER A 49 7.62 13.18 -22.91
N ILE A 50 7.51 13.04 -21.58
CA ILE A 50 8.60 12.52 -20.74
C ILE A 50 8.95 11.10 -21.14
N ILE A 51 7.95 10.21 -21.28
CA ILE A 51 8.18 8.80 -21.62
C ILE A 51 8.82 8.67 -22.99
N LEU A 52 8.28 9.35 -24.01
CA LEU A 52 8.81 9.29 -25.37
C LEU A 52 10.22 9.89 -25.45
N GLY A 53 10.47 11.00 -24.74
CA GLY A 53 11.79 11.63 -24.66
C GLY A 53 12.84 10.78 -23.95
N LEU A 54 12.44 10.08 -22.88
CA LEU A 54 13.33 9.20 -22.11
C LEU A 54 13.40 7.78 -22.64
N LEU A 55 12.60 7.39 -23.64
CA LEU A 55 12.50 6.01 -24.12
C LEU A 55 13.85 5.42 -24.55
N LEU A 56 14.62 6.18 -25.33
CA LEU A 56 15.96 5.75 -25.77
C LEU A 56 16.94 5.67 -24.61
N PHE A 57 16.87 6.61 -23.67
CA PHE A 57 17.68 6.61 -22.46
C PHE A 57 17.37 5.39 -21.59
N HIS A 58 16.09 5.10 -21.33
CA HIS A 58 15.65 3.91 -20.60
C HIS A 58 16.06 2.61 -21.29
N PHE A 59 15.95 2.53 -22.62
CA PHE A 59 16.41 1.37 -23.38
C PHE A 59 17.92 1.15 -23.21
N TYR A 60 18.71 2.19 -23.48
CA TYR A 60 20.16 2.13 -23.37
C TYR A 60 20.61 1.80 -21.93
N TRP A 61 20.09 2.52 -20.94
CA TRP A 61 20.49 2.36 -19.54
C TRP A 61 20.09 1.00 -18.98
N THR A 62 18.93 0.47 -19.37
CA THR A 62 18.52 -0.89 -18.99
C THR A 62 19.46 -1.93 -19.60
N CYS A 63 19.72 -1.87 -20.91
CA CYS A 63 20.66 -2.78 -21.58
C CYS A 63 22.04 -2.73 -20.93
N TYR A 64 22.56 -1.52 -20.70
CA TYR A 64 23.85 -1.31 -20.05
C TYR A 64 23.90 -1.92 -18.64
N SER A 65 22.88 -1.65 -17.83
CA SER A 65 22.79 -2.15 -16.45
C SER A 65 22.66 -3.67 -16.39
N VAL A 66 21.85 -4.26 -17.26
CA VAL A 66 21.69 -5.72 -17.37
C VAL A 66 22.99 -6.40 -17.79
N VAL A 67 23.72 -5.84 -18.75
CA VAL A 67 25.02 -6.39 -19.18
C VAL A 67 26.04 -6.32 -18.05
N ARG A 68 26.07 -5.22 -17.28
CA ARG A 68 26.99 -5.03 -16.14
C ARG A 68 26.59 -5.77 -14.87
N ALA A 69 25.33 -6.15 -14.72
CA ALA A 69 24.85 -6.84 -13.53
C ALA A 69 25.64 -8.13 -13.28
N LYS A 70 26.30 -8.22 -12.13
CA LYS A 70 27.04 -9.43 -11.70
C LYS A 70 26.10 -10.56 -11.27
N LEU A 71 24.88 -10.20 -10.89
CA LEU A 71 23.87 -11.12 -10.39
C LEU A 71 23.27 -12.03 -11.49
N LEU A 72 23.34 -11.62 -12.76
CA LEU A 72 22.65 -12.29 -13.88
C LEU A 72 23.63 -13.12 -14.73
N GLY A 73 23.20 -14.30 -15.17
CA GLY A 73 23.95 -15.14 -16.11
C GLY A 73 23.88 -14.66 -17.56
N PRO A 74 24.80 -15.09 -18.44
CA PRO A 74 24.89 -14.61 -19.82
C PRO A 74 23.61 -14.86 -20.63
N VAL A 75 23.01 -16.04 -20.45
CA VAL A 75 21.74 -16.42 -21.08
C VAL A 75 20.59 -15.52 -20.63
N LEU A 76 20.48 -15.28 -19.31
CA LEU A 76 19.42 -14.46 -18.74
C LEU A 76 19.56 -12.99 -19.19
N LYS A 77 20.79 -12.49 -19.29
CA LYS A 77 21.09 -11.16 -19.87
C LYS A 77 20.58 -11.05 -21.30
N LEU A 78 20.90 -12.04 -22.14
CA LEU A 78 20.45 -12.05 -23.54
C LEU A 78 18.92 -12.06 -23.61
N LEU A 79 18.25 -12.91 -22.83
CA LEU A 79 16.79 -12.98 -22.82
C LEU A 79 16.16 -11.65 -22.40
N ILE A 80 16.64 -11.04 -21.31
CA ILE A 80 16.13 -9.73 -20.85
C ILE A 80 16.31 -8.68 -21.94
N CYS A 81 17.48 -8.62 -22.59
CA CYS A 81 17.73 -7.67 -23.68
C CYS A 81 16.81 -7.91 -24.89
N VAL A 82 16.51 -9.16 -25.24
CA VAL A 82 15.58 -9.50 -26.33
C VAL A 82 14.13 -9.17 -25.98
N CYS A 83 13.72 -9.37 -24.71
CA CYS A 83 12.37 -9.04 -24.24
C CYS A 83 12.18 -7.54 -23.94
N LEU A 84 13.26 -6.78 -23.77
CA LEU A 84 13.22 -5.37 -23.38
C LEU A 84 12.36 -4.49 -24.30
N PRO A 85 12.40 -4.61 -25.66
CA PRO A 85 11.53 -3.82 -26.52
C PRO A 85 10.04 -4.02 -26.22
N VAL A 86 9.62 -5.27 -25.96
CA VAL A 86 8.22 -5.59 -25.63
C VAL A 86 7.84 -4.96 -24.29
N LEU A 87 8.72 -5.05 -23.29
CA LEU A 87 8.49 -4.44 -21.97
C LEU A 87 8.40 -2.91 -22.05
N LEU A 88 9.22 -2.28 -22.89
CA LEU A 88 9.17 -0.83 -23.09
C LEU A 88 7.90 -0.39 -23.83
N ILE A 89 7.46 -1.12 -24.85
CA ILE A 89 6.20 -0.83 -25.53
C ILE A 89 5.03 -0.95 -24.55
N LEU A 90 5.02 -2.01 -23.72
CA LEU A 90 3.99 -2.18 -22.70
C LEU A 90 4.03 -1.05 -21.67
N TRP A 91 5.23 -0.64 -21.23
CA TRP A 91 5.41 0.49 -20.33
C TRP A 91 4.83 1.79 -20.90
N VAL A 92 5.09 2.09 -22.17
CA VAL A 92 4.52 3.27 -22.85
C VAL A 92 2.99 3.22 -22.82
N VAL A 93 2.39 2.08 -23.18
CA VAL A 93 0.93 1.91 -23.18
C VAL A 93 0.35 2.10 -21.78
N VAL A 94 0.91 1.41 -20.78
CA VAL A 94 0.44 1.49 -19.39
C VAL A 94 0.56 2.91 -18.85
N ALA A 95 1.66 3.60 -19.15
CA ALA A 95 1.88 4.94 -18.65
C ALA A 95 1.00 5.99 -19.35
N ILE A 96 0.69 5.84 -20.64
CA ILE A 96 -0.31 6.69 -21.33
C ILE A 96 -1.70 6.46 -20.76
N VAL A 97 -2.14 5.20 -20.66
CA VAL A 97 -3.46 4.85 -20.11
C VAL A 97 -3.60 5.31 -18.66
N GLY A 98 -2.56 5.09 -17.85
CA GLY A 98 -2.48 5.55 -16.47
C GLY A 98 -2.53 7.08 -16.36
N SER A 99 -1.92 7.81 -17.29
CA SER A 99 -1.96 9.28 -17.30
C SER A 99 -3.34 9.82 -17.68
N ILE A 100 -4.07 9.16 -18.58
CA ILE A 100 -5.45 9.52 -18.93
C ILE A 100 -6.37 9.27 -17.73
N ILE A 101 -6.33 8.07 -17.15
CA ILE A 101 -7.16 7.70 -15.99
C ILE A 101 -6.84 8.60 -14.80
N GLY A 102 -5.55 8.77 -14.49
CA GLY A 102 -5.09 9.64 -13.41
C GLY A 102 -5.47 11.10 -13.65
N GLY A 103 -5.39 11.58 -14.89
CA GLY A 103 -5.77 12.94 -15.28
C GLY A 103 -7.28 13.20 -15.12
N ILE A 104 -8.13 12.26 -15.54
CA ILE A 104 -9.58 12.33 -15.32
C ILE A 104 -9.89 12.33 -13.81
N LEU A 105 -9.32 11.37 -13.07
CA LEU A 105 -9.61 11.21 -11.65
C LEU A 105 -9.14 12.42 -10.84
N TYR A 106 -7.90 12.86 -11.04
CA TYR A 106 -7.33 14.03 -10.37
C TYR A 106 -8.06 15.31 -10.78
N GLY A 107 -8.31 15.50 -12.08
CA GLY A 107 -8.97 16.70 -12.60
C GLY A 107 -10.43 16.84 -12.17
N PHE A 108 -11.13 15.73 -11.95
CA PHE A 108 -12.49 15.72 -11.44
C PHE A 108 -12.55 15.84 -9.91
N LEU A 109 -11.75 15.05 -9.18
CA LEU A 109 -11.85 14.97 -7.72
C LEU A 109 -11.12 16.09 -6.98
N SER A 110 -9.98 16.57 -7.47
CA SER A 110 -9.21 17.63 -6.78
C SER A 110 -10.02 18.92 -6.59
N PRO A 111 -10.75 19.45 -7.60
CA PRO A 111 -11.59 20.62 -7.40
C PRO A 111 -12.75 20.38 -6.44
N ILE A 112 -13.32 19.16 -6.39
CA ILE A 112 -14.36 18.79 -5.44
C ILE A 112 -13.79 18.85 -4.02
N PHE A 113 -12.69 18.15 -3.75
CA PHE A 113 -12.05 18.14 -2.44
C PHE A 113 -11.67 19.55 -1.98
N ALA A 114 -11.08 20.37 -2.87
CA ALA A 114 -10.73 21.75 -2.54
C ALA A 114 -11.94 22.64 -2.18
N THR A 115 -13.11 22.38 -2.78
CA THR A 115 -14.36 23.10 -2.45
C THR A 115 -14.85 22.74 -1.05
N PHE A 116 -14.72 21.48 -0.66
CA PHE A 116 -15.06 21.01 0.69
C PHE A 116 -14.04 21.45 1.74
N ASP A 117 -12.76 21.49 1.37
CA ASP A 117 -11.66 21.94 2.23
C ASP A 117 -11.72 23.43 2.56
N ALA A 118 -12.17 24.26 1.61
CA ALA A 118 -12.42 25.68 1.83
C ALA A 118 -13.41 25.97 2.97
N VAL A 119 -14.26 25.01 3.34
CA VAL A 119 -15.24 25.10 4.43
C VAL A 119 -14.69 24.56 5.75
N GLY A 120 -13.71 23.67 5.67
CA GLY A 120 -13.08 23.06 6.84
C GLY A 120 -11.99 23.93 7.49
N GLU A 121 -11.37 24.83 6.73
CA GLU A 121 -10.31 25.69 7.26
C GLU A 121 -10.86 27.01 7.84
N GLY A 122 -10.21 27.55 8.89
CA GLY A 122 -10.51 28.84 9.52
C GLY A 122 -10.22 30.07 8.64
N LYS A 123 -10.53 29.99 7.35
CA LYS A 123 -10.35 31.01 6.32
C LYS A 123 -11.32 32.17 6.55
N THR A 124 -10.82 33.39 6.39
CA THR A 124 -11.57 34.64 6.63
C THR A 124 -12.74 34.83 5.68
N ASN A 125 -12.66 34.31 4.44
CA ASN A 125 -13.72 34.42 3.43
C ASN A 125 -14.02 33.06 2.77
N VAL A 126 -14.75 32.21 3.50
CA VAL A 126 -15.14 30.85 3.06
C VAL A 126 -15.81 30.86 1.69
N PHE A 127 -16.69 31.83 1.41
CA PHE A 127 -17.40 31.90 0.12
C PHE A 127 -16.44 32.11 -1.04
N PHE A 128 -15.52 33.07 -0.94
CA PHE A 128 -14.50 33.29 -1.98
C PHE A 128 -13.65 32.04 -2.21
N HIS A 129 -13.20 31.39 -1.13
CA HIS A 129 -12.36 30.20 -1.20
C HIS A 129 -13.08 28.99 -1.81
N CYS A 130 -14.39 28.82 -1.58
CA CYS A 130 -15.17 27.77 -2.23
C CYS A 130 -15.14 27.88 -3.77
N PHE A 131 -15.12 29.11 -4.31
CA PHE A 131 -15.01 29.34 -5.76
C PHE A 131 -13.58 29.30 -6.27
N TYR A 132 -12.64 29.90 -5.53
CA TYR A 132 -11.26 30.07 -5.97
C TYR A 132 -10.39 28.82 -5.79
N ASP A 133 -10.46 28.16 -4.64
CA ASP A 133 -9.60 27.02 -4.32
C ASP A 133 -9.95 25.83 -5.20
N GLY A 134 -8.96 25.10 -5.73
CA GLY A 134 -9.21 23.99 -6.66
C GLY A 134 -9.41 24.42 -8.11
N THR A 135 -9.14 25.68 -8.44
CA THR A 135 -9.06 26.17 -9.84
C THR A 135 -7.59 26.18 -10.28
N TRP A 136 -6.90 27.30 -10.11
CA TRP A 136 -5.49 27.47 -10.45
C TRP A 136 -4.56 26.57 -9.64
N SER A 137 -4.92 26.25 -8.40
CA SER A 137 -4.16 25.30 -7.58
C SER A 137 -4.16 23.89 -8.17
N THR A 138 -5.27 23.43 -8.73
CA THR A 138 -5.34 22.10 -9.37
C THR A 138 -4.52 22.08 -10.67
N ILE A 139 -4.56 23.15 -11.47
CA ILE A 139 -3.70 23.29 -12.65
C ILE A 139 -2.22 23.23 -12.25
N LYS A 140 -1.80 24.02 -11.24
CA LYS A 140 -0.42 23.97 -10.72
C LYS A 140 -0.06 22.56 -10.24
N GLY A 141 -0.95 21.92 -9.49
CA GLY A 141 -0.75 20.56 -9.01
C GLY A 141 -0.60 19.54 -10.14
N SER A 142 -1.27 19.74 -11.28
CA SER A 142 -1.07 18.88 -12.47
C SER A 142 0.34 19.02 -13.05
N PHE A 143 0.92 20.22 -13.07
CA PHE A 143 2.32 20.42 -13.46
C PHE A 143 3.28 19.82 -12.45
N THR A 144 2.97 19.94 -11.16
CA THR A 144 3.74 19.26 -10.10
C THR A 144 3.71 17.75 -10.29
N PHE A 145 2.55 17.16 -10.59
CA PHE A 145 2.43 15.73 -10.86
C PHE A 145 3.30 15.29 -12.05
N VAL A 146 3.28 16.04 -13.15
CA VAL A 146 4.13 15.75 -14.33
C VAL A 146 5.62 15.84 -13.97
N ARG A 147 6.01 16.82 -13.15
CA ARG A 147 7.39 16.95 -12.66
C ARG A 147 7.77 15.79 -11.75
N ASP A 148 6.92 15.40 -10.82
CA ASP A 148 7.19 14.29 -9.91
C ASP A 148 7.29 12.96 -10.70
N PHE A 149 6.47 12.78 -11.72
CA PHE A 149 6.58 11.65 -12.65
C PHE A 149 7.89 11.66 -13.43
N ASN A 150 8.36 12.82 -13.90
CA ASN A 150 9.69 12.97 -14.49
C ASN A 150 10.80 12.58 -13.51
N ASP A 151 10.72 13.04 -12.26
CA ASP A 151 11.71 12.75 -11.22
C ASP A 151 11.78 11.25 -10.92
N VAL A 152 10.64 10.55 -10.90
CA VAL A 152 10.59 9.08 -10.80
C VAL A 152 11.24 8.42 -12.02
N CYS A 153 10.89 8.86 -13.23
CA CYS A 153 11.41 8.29 -14.48
C CYS A 153 12.92 8.50 -14.65
N PHE A 154 13.47 9.58 -14.08
CA PHE A 154 14.88 9.88 -14.17
C PHE A 154 15.65 9.33 -12.96
N HIS A 155 15.32 9.76 -11.75
CA HIS A 155 16.11 9.46 -10.56
C HIS A 155 15.83 8.08 -9.97
N SER A 156 14.55 7.74 -9.73
CA SER A 156 14.20 6.45 -9.13
C SER A 156 14.57 5.28 -10.05
N PHE A 157 14.30 5.42 -11.35
CA PHE A 157 14.70 4.43 -12.34
C PHE A 157 16.22 4.22 -12.39
N THR A 158 16.99 5.31 -12.44
CA THR A 158 18.46 5.22 -12.51
C THR A 158 19.03 4.60 -11.25
N SER A 159 18.53 4.99 -10.07
CA SER A 159 18.93 4.41 -8.79
C SER A 159 18.65 2.91 -8.69
N TYR A 160 17.47 2.46 -9.14
CA TYR A 160 17.15 1.02 -9.19
C TYR A 160 18.09 0.25 -10.12
N MET A 161 18.42 0.83 -11.28
CA MET A 161 19.34 0.22 -12.23
C MET A 161 20.78 0.17 -11.71
N GLU A 162 21.22 1.18 -10.96
CA GLU A 162 22.51 1.17 -10.26
C GLU A 162 22.56 0.09 -9.17
N GLU A 163 21.49 -0.05 -8.39
CA GLU A 163 21.39 -1.10 -7.37
C GLU A 163 21.49 -2.50 -8.00
N LEU A 164 20.86 -2.72 -9.15
CA LEU A 164 20.99 -3.96 -9.92
C LEU A 164 22.43 -4.25 -10.36
N GLN A 165 23.19 -3.21 -10.72
CA GLN A 165 24.60 -3.35 -11.09
C GLN A 165 25.48 -3.72 -9.89
N GLN A 166 25.18 -3.17 -8.72
CA GLN A 166 25.97 -3.33 -7.49
C GLN A 166 25.67 -4.64 -6.75
N LYS A 167 24.47 -5.19 -6.89
CA LYS A 167 24.06 -6.42 -6.20
C LYS A 167 24.96 -7.61 -6.56
N GLU A 168 25.60 -8.16 -5.54
CA GLU A 168 26.42 -9.35 -5.65
C GLU A 168 25.60 -10.63 -5.42
N PRO A 169 25.95 -11.74 -6.08
CA PRO A 169 25.25 -13.00 -5.91
C PRO A 169 25.41 -13.54 -4.48
N PRO A 170 24.31 -13.92 -3.78
CA PRO A 170 24.33 -14.27 -2.36
C PRO A 170 25.20 -15.49 -2.01
N ASN A 171 25.59 -16.30 -3.00
CA ASN A 171 26.47 -17.47 -2.82
C ASN A 171 27.58 -17.54 -3.90
N GLY A 172 27.94 -16.42 -4.52
CA GLY A 172 28.86 -16.40 -5.67
C GLY A 172 28.28 -16.99 -6.97
N LYS A 173 27.09 -17.61 -6.90
CA LYS A 173 26.36 -18.14 -8.06
C LYS A 173 25.37 -17.11 -8.59
N TYR A 174 25.59 -16.72 -9.84
CA TYR A 174 24.70 -15.87 -10.60
C TYR A 174 23.40 -16.61 -10.95
N TYR A 175 22.32 -15.88 -11.21
CA TYR A 175 21.05 -16.45 -11.63
C TYR A 175 21.07 -16.84 -13.10
N GLU A 176 20.87 -18.13 -13.41
CA GLU A 176 20.67 -18.62 -14.77
C GLU A 176 19.24 -19.13 -14.99
N ILE A 177 18.79 -19.00 -16.25
CA ILE A 177 17.53 -19.58 -16.68
C ILE A 177 17.71 -21.04 -17.10
N ARG A 178 16.85 -21.92 -16.59
CA ARG A 178 16.71 -23.29 -17.09
C ARG A 178 15.72 -23.30 -18.26
N PHE A 179 16.23 -23.28 -19.49
CA PHE A 179 15.41 -23.24 -20.70
C PHE A 179 14.33 -24.32 -20.78
N LEU A 180 14.61 -25.53 -20.30
CA LEU A 180 13.66 -26.64 -20.33
C LEU A 180 12.32 -26.33 -19.64
N TYR A 181 12.34 -25.52 -18.59
CA TYR A 181 11.15 -25.19 -17.80
C TYR A 181 10.48 -23.89 -18.23
N LEU A 182 11.08 -23.13 -19.16
CA LEU A 182 10.55 -21.84 -19.61
C LEU A 182 9.25 -21.98 -20.44
N PRO A 183 9.14 -22.90 -21.42
CA PRO A 183 7.88 -23.12 -22.13
C PRO A 183 6.75 -23.57 -21.19
N LEU A 184 7.09 -24.46 -20.25
CA LEU A 184 6.14 -25.00 -19.28
C LEU A 184 5.66 -23.93 -18.29
N ALA A 185 6.55 -23.04 -17.86
CA ALA A 185 6.22 -21.88 -17.06
C ALA A 185 5.32 -20.89 -17.81
N LEU A 186 5.57 -20.66 -19.11
CA LEU A 186 4.73 -19.79 -19.94
C LEU A 186 3.31 -20.35 -20.08
N ILE A 187 3.17 -21.66 -20.36
CA ILE A 187 1.88 -22.34 -20.42
C ILE A 187 1.12 -22.20 -19.09
N ALA A 188 1.81 -22.42 -17.95
CA ALA A 188 1.21 -22.28 -16.64
C ALA A 188 0.78 -20.83 -16.33
N ALA A 189 1.57 -19.83 -16.74
CA ALA A 189 1.22 -18.42 -16.56
C ALA A 189 -0.05 -18.05 -17.36
N VAL A 190 -0.15 -18.50 -18.62
CA VAL A 190 -1.34 -18.28 -19.45
C VAL A 190 -2.56 -18.99 -18.87
N LEU A 191 -2.40 -20.24 -18.43
CA LEU A 191 -3.49 -20.99 -17.80
C LEU A 191 -3.96 -20.33 -16.50
N GLY A 192 -3.03 -19.88 -15.66
CA GLY A 192 -3.35 -19.19 -14.42
C GLY A 192 -4.07 -17.87 -14.68
N PHE A 193 -3.61 -17.08 -15.64
CA PHE A 193 -4.33 -15.88 -16.09
C PHE A 193 -5.76 -16.19 -16.58
N MET A 194 -5.92 -17.25 -17.39
CA MET A 194 -7.23 -17.66 -17.93
C MET A 194 -8.22 -18.10 -16.83
N VAL A 195 -7.74 -18.60 -15.70
CA VAL A 195 -8.59 -19.02 -14.57
C VAL A 195 -8.81 -17.87 -13.58
N ASP A 196 -7.73 -17.23 -13.14
CA ASP A 196 -7.80 -16.22 -12.08
C ASP A 196 -8.58 -15.00 -12.53
N LEU A 197 -8.42 -14.53 -13.78
CA LEU A 197 -9.15 -13.37 -14.28
C LEU A 197 -10.68 -13.52 -14.13
N PRO A 198 -11.34 -14.52 -14.71
CA PRO A 198 -12.80 -14.65 -14.56
C PRO A 198 -13.21 -15.00 -13.12
N VAL A 199 -12.48 -15.88 -12.43
CA VAL A 199 -12.89 -16.36 -11.10
C VAL A 199 -12.77 -15.25 -10.04
N ILE A 200 -11.63 -14.55 -9.99
CA ILE A 200 -11.42 -13.44 -9.05
C ILE A 200 -12.36 -12.28 -9.37
N SER A 201 -12.59 -11.97 -10.65
CA SER A 201 -13.57 -10.95 -11.05
C SER A 201 -14.97 -11.29 -10.55
N LEU A 202 -15.39 -12.54 -10.65
CA LEU A 202 -16.69 -12.99 -10.16
C LEU A 202 -16.79 -12.91 -8.63
N ILE A 203 -15.74 -13.32 -7.90
CA ILE A 203 -15.69 -13.21 -6.44
C ILE A 203 -15.77 -11.74 -6.02
N ALA A 204 -14.99 -10.86 -6.66
CA ALA A 204 -15.00 -9.42 -6.39
C ALA A 204 -16.38 -8.81 -6.64
N LEU A 205 -17.03 -9.15 -7.76
CA LEU A 205 -18.39 -8.71 -8.08
C LEU A 205 -19.41 -9.20 -7.05
N TRP A 206 -19.31 -10.47 -6.63
CA TRP A 206 -20.20 -11.06 -5.62
C TRP A 206 -20.03 -10.43 -4.24
N LYS A 207 -18.79 -10.07 -3.87
CA LYS A 207 -18.47 -9.42 -2.58
C LYS A 207 -18.70 -7.91 -2.60
N SER A 208 -18.79 -7.29 -3.78
CA SER A 208 -18.97 -5.84 -3.92
C SER A 208 -20.21 -5.26 -3.20
N PRO A 209 -21.38 -5.94 -3.15
CA PRO A 209 -22.53 -5.42 -2.40
C PRO A 209 -22.26 -5.43 -0.90
N TYR A 210 -21.57 -6.44 -0.37
CA TYR A 210 -21.18 -6.51 1.04
C TYR A 210 -20.24 -5.36 1.40
N MET A 211 -19.23 -5.09 0.56
CA MET A 211 -18.34 -3.93 0.72
C MET A 211 -19.11 -2.61 0.70
N LEU A 212 -20.07 -2.47 -0.21
CA LEU A 212 -20.90 -1.28 -0.33
C LEU A 212 -21.72 -1.04 0.95
N PHE A 213 -22.54 -2.01 1.35
CA PHE A 213 -23.43 -1.86 2.51
C PHE A 213 -22.67 -1.77 3.83
N LYS A 214 -21.63 -2.59 4.03
CA LYS A 214 -20.83 -2.57 5.25
C LYS A 214 -20.05 -1.26 5.38
N GLY A 215 -19.43 -0.81 4.29
CA GLY A 215 -18.70 0.44 4.27
C GLY A 215 -19.61 1.64 4.47
N TRP A 216 -20.79 1.67 3.85
CA TRP A 216 -21.79 2.68 4.16
C TRP A 216 -22.23 2.63 5.62
N ASN A 217 -22.56 1.46 6.15
CA ASN A 217 -22.96 1.34 7.55
C ASN A 217 -21.89 1.90 8.49
N ARG A 218 -20.62 1.58 8.23
CA ARG A 218 -19.48 2.13 8.98
C ARG A 218 -19.37 3.65 8.85
N LEU A 219 -19.44 4.20 7.63
CA LEU A 219 -19.37 5.64 7.39
C LEU A 219 -20.56 6.40 8.02
N PHE A 220 -21.76 5.81 8.02
CA PHE A 220 -22.92 6.35 8.72
C PHE A 220 -22.76 6.27 10.24
N HIS A 221 -22.21 5.18 10.77
CA HIS A 221 -21.87 5.09 12.19
C HIS A 221 -20.78 6.09 12.60
N ASP A 222 -19.78 6.33 11.75
CA ASP A 222 -18.73 7.32 12.00
C ASP A 222 -19.29 8.75 11.94
N LEU A 223 -20.34 8.98 11.14
CA LEU A 223 -21.07 10.24 11.08
C LEU A 223 -21.96 10.46 12.33
N ILE A 224 -22.62 9.40 12.84
CA ILE A 224 -23.59 9.46 13.95
C ILE A 224 -22.93 9.32 15.32
N GLY A 225 -21.94 8.45 15.48
CA GLY A 225 -21.30 8.09 16.75
C GLY A 225 -20.25 9.09 17.26
N ARG A 226 -20.09 10.23 16.57
CA ARG A 226 -19.10 11.26 16.88
C ARG A 226 -19.63 12.21 17.97
N GLU A 227 -19.85 11.69 19.19
CA GLU A 227 -20.27 12.46 20.38
C GLU A 227 -19.08 12.95 21.25
N GLY A 228 -17.90 13.18 20.66
CA GLY A 228 -16.70 13.63 21.38
C GLY A 228 -16.40 15.13 21.22
N PRO A 229 -15.60 15.74 22.12
CA PRO A 229 -15.29 17.19 22.16
C PRO A 229 -14.52 17.74 20.94
N PHE A 230 -14.10 16.89 20.00
CA PHE A 230 -13.61 17.28 18.65
C PHE A 230 -14.78 17.34 17.64
N LEU A 231 -15.90 17.89 18.09
CA LEU A 231 -17.13 18.15 17.34
C LEU A 231 -16.98 19.44 16.53
N GLU A 232 -15.87 19.61 15.83
CA GLU A 232 -15.73 20.71 14.90
C GLU A 232 -16.60 20.40 13.68
N THR A 233 -17.57 21.28 13.44
CA THR A 233 -18.46 21.37 12.25
C THR A 233 -17.74 21.26 10.90
N ILE A 234 -16.40 21.31 10.93
CA ILE A 234 -15.43 21.20 9.86
C ILE A 234 -15.41 19.82 9.18
N CYS A 235 -15.57 18.72 9.92
CA CYS A 235 -15.43 17.36 9.34
C CYS A 235 -16.72 16.78 8.75
N VAL A 236 -17.89 17.39 9.04
CA VAL A 236 -19.21 16.89 8.57
C VAL A 236 -19.33 16.91 7.04
N PRO A 237 -18.92 17.98 6.32
CA PRO A 237 -18.90 17.98 4.86
C PRO A 237 -18.02 16.86 4.27
N PHE A 238 -16.86 16.60 4.85
CA PHE A 238 -15.95 15.54 4.39
C PHE A 238 -16.51 14.13 4.61
N ALA A 239 -17.13 13.88 5.76
CA ALA A 239 -17.79 12.61 6.03
C ALA A 239 -18.96 12.36 5.05
N GLY A 240 -19.76 13.39 4.76
CA GLY A 240 -20.82 13.32 3.74
C GLY A 240 -20.28 13.04 2.34
N LEU A 241 -19.16 13.68 1.96
CA LEU A 241 -18.50 13.43 0.68
C LEU A 241 -17.94 12.00 0.59
N ALA A 242 -17.37 11.47 1.67
CA ALA A 242 -16.89 10.09 1.73
C ALA A 242 -18.02 9.06 1.56
N ILE A 243 -19.18 9.29 2.18
CA ILE A 243 -20.39 8.44 1.99
C ILE A 243 -20.82 8.43 0.51
N LEU A 244 -20.80 9.60 -0.14
CA LEU A 244 -21.19 9.73 -1.55
C LEU A 244 -20.16 9.09 -2.51
N LEU A 245 -18.87 9.20 -2.21
CA LEU A 245 -17.79 8.66 -3.03
C LEU A 245 -17.54 7.16 -2.77
N TRP A 246 -18.09 6.59 -1.70
CA TRP A 246 -17.89 5.18 -1.35
C TRP A 246 -18.25 4.20 -2.48
N PRO A 247 -19.37 4.34 -3.23
CA PRO A 247 -19.66 3.48 -4.38
C PRO A 247 -18.56 3.51 -5.45
N LEU A 248 -17.95 4.68 -5.70
CA LEU A 248 -16.83 4.81 -6.63
C LEU A 248 -15.60 4.04 -6.13
N ALA A 249 -15.34 4.07 -4.81
CA ALA A 249 -14.27 3.28 -4.21
C ALA A 249 -14.51 1.77 -4.35
N VAL A 250 -15.77 1.31 -4.21
CA VAL A 250 -16.14 -0.10 -4.44
C VAL A 250 -15.91 -0.50 -5.90
N VAL A 251 -16.33 0.33 -6.87
CA VAL A 251 -16.04 0.09 -8.29
C VAL A 251 -14.53 0.03 -8.54
N GLY A 252 -13.77 0.95 -7.95
CA GLY A 252 -12.30 0.95 -8.02
C GLY A 252 -11.68 -0.32 -7.44
N ALA A 253 -12.19 -0.84 -6.33
CA ALA A 253 -11.72 -2.09 -5.73
C ALA A 253 -12.02 -3.32 -6.60
N VAL A 254 -13.18 -3.36 -7.26
CA VAL A 254 -13.52 -4.42 -8.23
C VAL A 254 -12.57 -4.34 -9.43
N LEU A 255 -12.43 -3.18 -10.07
CA LEU A 255 -11.52 -2.99 -11.21
C LEU A 255 -10.06 -3.31 -10.84
N GLY A 256 -9.62 -2.88 -9.64
CA GLY A 256 -8.30 -3.21 -9.12
C GLY A 256 -8.10 -4.70 -8.91
N SER A 257 -9.13 -5.42 -8.45
CA SER A 257 -9.12 -6.88 -8.33
C SER A 257 -9.06 -7.57 -9.69
N MET A 258 -9.76 -7.05 -10.70
CA MET A 258 -9.69 -7.55 -12.06
C MET A 258 -8.26 -7.40 -12.62
N VAL A 259 -7.62 -6.25 -12.45
CA VAL A 259 -6.25 -6.01 -12.92
C VAL A 259 -5.23 -6.86 -12.14
N SER A 260 -5.36 -6.97 -10.81
CA SER A 260 -4.43 -7.73 -9.98
C SER A 260 -4.50 -9.24 -10.25
N SER A 261 -5.69 -9.76 -10.59
CA SER A 261 -5.88 -11.17 -10.94
C SER A 261 -5.00 -11.63 -12.12
N ILE A 262 -4.68 -10.73 -13.06
CA ILE A 262 -3.79 -11.01 -14.19
C ILE A 262 -2.39 -11.40 -13.69
N PHE A 263 -1.84 -10.60 -12.79
CA PHE A 263 -0.52 -10.81 -12.22
C PHE A 263 -0.50 -11.99 -11.26
N LEU A 264 -1.56 -12.14 -10.44
CA LEU A 264 -1.69 -13.25 -9.52
C LEU A 264 -1.74 -14.59 -10.27
N GLY A 265 -2.58 -14.71 -11.31
CA GLY A 265 -2.65 -15.91 -12.13
C GLY A 265 -1.36 -16.19 -12.91
N ALA A 266 -0.75 -15.16 -13.51
CA ALA A 266 0.52 -15.30 -14.24
C ALA A 266 1.67 -15.78 -13.33
N TYR A 267 1.60 -15.54 -12.02
CA TYR A 267 2.60 -16.01 -11.06
C TYR A 267 2.68 -17.54 -10.98
N ALA A 268 1.67 -18.27 -11.46
CA ALA A 268 1.75 -19.73 -11.62
C ALA A 268 2.99 -20.16 -12.44
N GLY A 269 3.37 -19.38 -13.46
CA GLY A 269 4.58 -19.65 -14.23
C GLY A 269 5.86 -19.56 -13.39
N VAL A 270 5.93 -18.58 -12.48
CA VAL A 270 7.05 -18.44 -11.55
C VAL A 270 7.12 -19.64 -10.60
N VAL A 271 5.98 -20.13 -10.12
CA VAL A 271 5.91 -21.31 -9.26
C VAL A 271 6.38 -22.57 -9.99
N VAL A 272 5.96 -22.79 -11.24
CA VAL A 272 6.44 -23.90 -12.07
C VAL A 272 7.95 -23.82 -12.25
N TYR A 273 8.45 -22.62 -12.55
CA TYR A 273 9.86 -22.39 -12.77
C TYR A 273 10.70 -22.69 -11.51
N GLN A 274 10.28 -22.19 -10.35
CA GLN A 274 10.97 -22.44 -9.07
C GLN A 274 10.84 -23.90 -8.59
N GLY A 275 9.66 -24.49 -8.75
CA GLY A 275 9.35 -25.86 -8.33
C GLY A 275 9.87 -26.93 -9.29
N SER A 276 10.28 -26.55 -10.51
CA SER A 276 10.65 -27.46 -11.60
C SER A 276 9.58 -28.53 -11.87
N SER A 277 8.30 -28.20 -11.65
CA SER A 277 7.17 -29.11 -11.80
C SER A 277 5.91 -28.35 -12.18
N PHE A 278 5.25 -28.79 -13.25
CA PHE A 278 3.99 -28.20 -13.71
C PHE A 278 2.85 -28.39 -12.71
N TRP A 279 2.86 -29.51 -11.98
CA TRP A 279 1.85 -29.82 -10.97
C TRP A 279 1.78 -28.73 -9.89
N PHE A 280 2.92 -28.18 -9.47
CA PHE A 280 2.94 -27.07 -8.51
C PHE A 280 2.33 -25.80 -9.08
N GLY A 281 2.46 -25.54 -10.38
CA GLY A 281 1.75 -24.45 -11.05
C GLY A 281 0.24 -24.63 -10.99
N LEU A 282 -0.25 -25.83 -11.32
CA LEU A 282 -1.68 -26.15 -11.24
C LEU A 282 -2.22 -26.02 -9.80
N CYS A 283 -1.48 -26.53 -8.81
CA CYS A 283 -1.83 -26.33 -7.41
C CYS A 283 -1.85 -24.84 -7.06
N TYR A 284 -0.91 -24.04 -7.56
CA TYR A 284 -0.90 -22.61 -7.28
C TYR A 284 -2.11 -21.89 -7.87
N ILE A 285 -2.56 -22.21 -9.09
CA ILE A 285 -3.76 -21.61 -9.69
C ILE A 285 -5.00 -21.86 -8.83
N VAL A 286 -5.12 -23.04 -8.24
CA VAL A 286 -6.21 -23.32 -7.29
C VAL A 286 -6.00 -22.54 -5.98
N ALA A 287 -4.76 -22.50 -5.49
CA ALA A 287 -4.43 -21.80 -4.26
C ALA A 287 -4.54 -20.27 -4.37
N SER A 288 -4.28 -19.65 -5.53
CA SER A 288 -4.36 -18.20 -5.73
C SER A 288 -5.78 -17.69 -5.53
N VAL A 289 -6.78 -18.43 -5.99
CA VAL A 289 -8.20 -18.16 -5.73
C VAL A 289 -8.48 -18.19 -4.22
N SER A 290 -7.98 -19.21 -3.51
CA SER A 290 -8.14 -19.28 -2.05
C SER A 290 -7.46 -18.12 -1.31
N ILE A 291 -6.29 -17.69 -1.78
CA ILE A 291 -5.55 -16.55 -1.21
C ILE A 291 -6.31 -15.24 -1.42
N TYR A 292 -6.85 -15.02 -2.63
CA TYR A 292 -7.65 -13.83 -2.91
C TYR A 292 -8.95 -13.81 -2.09
N ASP A 293 -9.62 -14.96 -2.00
CA ASP A 293 -10.86 -15.11 -1.24
C ASP A 293 -10.65 -14.86 0.26
N GLU A 294 -9.59 -15.43 0.85
CA GLU A 294 -9.16 -15.19 2.23
C GLU A 294 -8.84 -13.71 2.45
N TYR A 295 -8.00 -13.11 1.59
CA TYR A 295 -7.66 -11.68 1.66
C TYR A 295 -8.90 -10.77 1.58
N SER A 296 -9.82 -11.07 0.67
CA SER A 296 -11.04 -10.28 0.54
C SER A 296 -12.04 -10.53 1.67
N ASN A 297 -12.01 -11.68 2.34
CA ASN A 297 -12.74 -11.88 3.59
C ASN A 297 -12.18 -10.98 4.69
N ASP A 298 -10.86 -10.92 4.84
CA ASP A 298 -10.19 -10.08 5.83
C ASP A 298 -10.48 -8.59 5.61
N VAL A 299 -10.34 -8.10 4.37
CA VAL A 299 -10.64 -6.69 4.01
C VAL A 299 -12.09 -6.31 4.34
N LEU A 300 -13.00 -7.29 4.29
CA LEU A 300 -14.43 -7.09 4.54
C LEU A 300 -14.86 -7.52 5.94
N ASP A 301 -13.92 -7.80 6.85
CA ASP A 301 -14.10 -8.51 8.14
C ASP A 301 -15.26 -9.54 8.08
N MET A 302 -15.15 -10.48 7.15
CA MET A 302 -16.00 -11.67 7.04
C MET A 302 -15.33 -12.86 7.78
N PRO A 303 -16.03 -14.00 7.98
CA PRO A 303 -15.44 -15.13 8.70
C PRO A 303 -14.09 -15.57 8.14
N GLU A 304 -13.16 -15.90 9.03
CA GLU A 304 -11.79 -16.26 8.69
C GLU A 304 -11.71 -17.48 7.78
N GLY A 305 -10.74 -17.44 6.86
CA GLY A 305 -10.44 -18.53 5.92
C GLY A 305 -11.06 -18.33 4.54
N SER A 306 -10.94 -19.34 3.70
CA SER A 306 -11.49 -19.35 2.33
C SER A 306 -12.40 -20.56 2.14
N CYS A 307 -13.42 -20.41 1.29
CA CYS A 307 -14.24 -21.55 0.85
C CYS A 307 -13.55 -22.42 -0.22
N PHE A 308 -12.40 -21.98 -0.74
CA PHE A 308 -11.64 -22.68 -1.77
C PHE A 308 -10.51 -23.53 -1.19
N PRO A 309 -10.18 -24.67 -1.83
CA PRO A 309 -9.07 -25.51 -1.38
C PRO A 309 -7.73 -24.80 -1.56
N ARG A 310 -6.82 -25.00 -0.61
CA ARG A 310 -5.46 -24.44 -0.63
C ARG A 310 -4.40 -25.55 -0.75
N PRO A 311 -4.22 -26.15 -1.95
CA PRO A 311 -3.25 -27.22 -2.14
C PRO A 311 -1.81 -26.73 -1.97
N GLN A 312 -0.92 -27.65 -1.55
CA GLN A 312 0.49 -27.33 -1.38
C GLN A 312 1.20 -27.21 -2.73
N TYR A 313 1.57 -25.99 -3.11
CA TYR A 313 2.27 -25.69 -4.36
C TYR A 313 3.78 -25.46 -4.17
N ARG A 314 4.31 -25.61 -2.94
CA ARG A 314 5.74 -25.47 -2.65
C ARG A 314 6.23 -26.69 -1.87
N ARG A 315 7.43 -27.16 -2.21
CA ARG A 315 8.10 -28.24 -1.46
C ARG A 315 8.42 -27.73 -0.06
N ASN A 316 7.97 -28.45 0.97
CA ASN A 316 8.32 -28.14 2.36
C ASN A 316 9.85 -28.09 2.50
N LYS A 317 10.40 -26.91 2.77
CA LYS A 317 11.82 -26.74 3.08
C LYS A 317 12.04 -27.15 4.54
N LYS A 318 11.97 -28.44 4.83
CA LYS A 318 12.43 -29.04 6.09
C LYS A 318 13.55 -30.01 5.77
N GLU A 319 14.79 -29.52 5.69
CA GLU A 319 16.03 -30.25 5.99
C GLU A 319 17.27 -29.36 5.77
N SER A 320 17.57 -28.51 6.76
CA SER A 320 18.95 -28.31 7.22
C SER A 320 18.87 -28.03 8.70
N THR A 321 19.78 -28.62 9.48
CA THR A 321 19.82 -28.68 10.95
C THR A 321 19.16 -29.93 11.55
N ARG A 322 19.74 -31.10 11.24
CA ARG A 322 19.89 -32.16 12.23
C ARG A 322 21.19 -31.87 12.98
N SER A 323 21.07 -31.63 14.29
CA SER A 323 22.06 -31.92 15.34
C SER A 323 21.49 -31.49 16.69
N ALA A 324 20.95 -32.42 17.47
CA ALA A 324 21.36 -32.69 18.86
C ALA A 324 20.27 -33.42 19.68
N SER A 325 20.69 -34.60 20.16
CA SER A 325 20.28 -35.31 21.38
C SER A 325 18.83 -35.79 21.55
N SER A 326 18.68 -37.08 21.25
CA SER A 326 17.88 -38.06 21.97
C SER A 326 18.08 -38.04 23.50
N PHE A 327 16.98 -38.01 24.26
CA PHE A 327 16.86 -38.74 25.53
C PHE A 327 15.44 -39.31 25.66
N THR A 328 15.40 -40.57 26.08
CA THR A 328 14.27 -41.49 26.14
C THR A 328 13.57 -41.49 27.50
N ASN A 329 12.24 -41.56 27.44
CA ASN A 329 11.26 -42.34 28.24
C ASN A 329 11.04 -42.14 29.76
N SER A 330 9.76 -41.83 30.07
CA SER A 330 8.82 -42.34 31.10
C SER A 330 8.00 -41.15 31.64
N ASP A 331 6.69 -41.15 31.89
CA ASP A 331 5.63 -42.16 31.83
C ASP A 331 4.27 -41.41 31.77
N SER A 332 3.28 -42.05 31.13
CA SER A 332 1.80 -41.87 31.26
C SER A 332 1.14 -40.46 31.35
N PHE A 333 0.38 -40.10 30.30
CA PHE A 333 -1.07 -39.76 30.30
C PHE A 333 -1.43 -38.70 29.22
N LYS A 334 -2.21 -39.16 28.23
CA LYS A 334 -3.02 -38.43 27.22
C LYS A 334 -2.30 -37.62 26.13
N PRO A 335 -2.71 -37.74 24.85
CA PRO A 335 -2.09 -37.03 23.74
C PRO A 335 -2.67 -35.61 23.62
N HIS A 336 -1.90 -34.61 24.05
CA HIS A 336 -2.03 -33.27 23.50
C HIS A 336 -1.12 -33.17 22.27
N PRO A 337 -1.66 -32.97 21.05
CA PRO A 337 -0.82 -32.63 19.91
C PRO A 337 -0.18 -31.25 20.16
N PRO A 338 1.11 -31.06 19.81
CA PRO A 338 1.82 -29.80 20.06
C PRO A 338 1.09 -28.66 19.37
N ALA A 339 0.80 -27.61 20.14
CA ALA A 339 0.19 -26.37 19.69
C ALA A 339 0.99 -25.79 18.52
N ARG A 340 0.49 -26.10 17.35
CA ARG A 340 0.77 -25.45 16.08
C ARG A 340 0.34 -23.98 16.22
N ALA A 341 1.11 -23.10 15.59
CA ALA A 341 0.95 -21.65 15.48
C ALA A 341 -0.48 -21.16 15.16
N ASN A 342 -1.36 -21.26 16.17
CA ASN A 342 -2.72 -20.77 16.20
C ASN A 342 -2.79 -19.79 17.37
N SER A 343 -2.42 -18.54 17.14
CA SER A 343 -2.72 -17.40 18.01
C SER A 343 -2.22 -16.11 17.37
N LEU A 344 -2.84 -15.71 16.26
CA LEU A 344 -2.88 -14.30 15.85
C LEU A 344 -4.32 -13.82 15.64
N THR A 345 -5.30 -14.65 15.98
CA THR A 345 -6.72 -14.41 15.80
C THR A 345 -7.44 -14.66 17.12
N ASN A 346 -7.38 -13.65 17.99
CA ASN A 346 -8.38 -13.28 19.02
C ASN A 346 -7.84 -12.26 20.04
N THR A 347 -7.03 -11.31 19.62
CA THR A 347 -6.91 -10.05 20.35
C THR A 347 -7.39 -8.95 19.42
N ARG A 348 -8.53 -8.37 19.76
CA ARG A 348 -8.95 -7.07 19.26
C ARG A 348 -7.80 -6.14 19.64
N ILE A 349 -6.95 -5.81 18.66
CA ILE A 349 -5.72 -5.06 18.89
C ILE A 349 -6.08 -3.65 19.37
N ASP A 350 -6.12 -3.44 20.68
CA ASP A 350 -6.33 -2.13 21.31
C ASP A 350 -4.96 -1.52 21.61
N LEU A 351 -4.09 -1.54 20.60
CA LEU A 351 -2.89 -0.71 20.60
C LEU A 351 -3.38 0.73 20.68
N LYS A 352 -3.21 1.39 21.82
CA LYS A 352 -3.37 2.83 21.93
C LYS A 352 -2.16 3.48 21.24
N PRO A 353 -2.26 3.85 19.95
CA PRO A 353 -1.09 4.16 19.16
C PRO A 353 -0.45 5.47 19.64
N LEU A 354 -1.25 6.34 20.23
CA LEU A 354 -0.82 7.60 20.83
C LEU A 354 0.02 7.37 22.09
N GLU A 355 -0.36 6.44 22.98
CA GLU A 355 0.42 6.13 24.18
C GLU A 355 1.76 5.47 23.82
N LEU A 356 1.76 4.56 22.83
CA LEU A 356 2.99 3.97 22.29
C LEU A 356 3.90 5.04 21.67
N LEU A 357 3.33 5.92 20.85
CA LEU A 357 4.09 6.96 20.15
C LEU A 357 4.67 7.98 21.13
N GLU A 358 3.89 8.41 22.12
CA GLU A 358 4.36 9.31 23.17
C GLU A 358 5.47 8.68 24.01
N GLY A 359 5.33 7.40 24.36
CA GLY A 359 6.38 6.63 25.06
C GLY A 359 7.66 6.53 24.26
N LEU A 360 7.56 6.23 22.96
CA LEU A 360 8.71 6.16 22.06
C LEU A 360 9.37 7.53 21.87
N PHE A 361 8.61 8.62 21.80
CA PHE A 361 9.19 9.96 21.69
C PHE A 361 9.97 10.37 22.93
N LYS A 362 9.44 10.10 24.14
CA LYS A 362 10.17 10.33 25.40
C LYS A 362 11.48 9.54 25.43
N GLU A 363 11.45 8.31 24.95
CA GLU A 363 12.62 7.45 24.90
C GLU A 363 13.64 7.90 23.84
N CYS A 364 13.17 8.41 22.70
CA CYS A 364 14.00 9.07 21.70
C CYS A 364 14.69 10.31 22.25
N SER A 365 14.01 11.15 23.04
CA SER A 365 14.63 12.30 23.69
C SER A 365 15.74 11.85 24.65
N ARG A 366 15.44 10.89 25.52
CA ARG A 366 16.40 10.39 26.53
C ARG A 366 17.62 9.72 25.92
N HIS A 367 17.43 8.86 24.92
CA HIS A 367 18.55 8.22 24.23
C HIS A 367 19.27 9.16 23.27
N GLY A 368 18.56 10.11 22.67
CA GLY A 368 19.15 11.15 21.83
C GLY A 368 20.11 12.03 22.62
N GLU A 369 19.72 12.50 23.80
CA GLU A 369 20.59 13.27 24.69
C GLU A 369 21.86 12.49 25.07
N LYS A 370 21.70 11.19 25.40
CA LYS A 370 22.83 10.31 25.70
C LYS A 370 23.76 10.14 24.49
N MET A 371 23.20 9.86 23.31
CA MET A 371 23.98 9.67 22.08
C MET A 371 24.69 10.96 21.61
N VAL A 372 24.11 12.13 21.87
CA VAL A 372 24.78 13.43 21.67
C VAL A 372 25.95 13.58 22.66
N SER A 373 25.73 13.25 23.94
CA SER A 373 26.80 13.32 24.97
C SER A 373 27.96 12.35 24.72
N GLU A 374 27.68 11.19 24.10
CA GLU A 374 28.66 10.18 23.72
C GLU A 374 29.32 10.47 22.35
N GLY A 375 28.93 11.55 21.66
CA GLY A 375 29.46 11.94 20.37
C GLY A 375 29.01 11.07 19.19
N LEU A 376 27.99 10.22 19.38
CA LEU A 376 27.41 9.34 18.36
C LEU A 376 26.45 10.09 17.43
N ILE A 377 25.79 11.13 17.94
CA ILE A 377 25.02 12.11 17.13
C ILE A 377 25.83 13.40 17.09
N THR A 378 26.26 13.79 15.90
CA THR A 378 27.07 15.00 15.71
C THR A 378 26.18 16.24 15.52
N PRO A 379 26.69 17.47 15.76
CA PRO A 379 25.97 18.70 15.46
C PRO A 379 25.52 18.79 14.00
N LYS A 380 26.31 18.21 13.08
CA LYS A 380 25.99 18.13 11.66
C LYS A 380 24.75 17.26 11.41
N ASP A 381 24.62 16.13 12.11
CA ASP A 381 23.44 15.27 11.99
C ASP A 381 22.15 15.97 12.46
N ILE A 382 22.26 16.88 13.42
CA ILE A 382 21.15 17.70 13.93
C ILE A 382 20.78 18.82 12.94
N GLU A 383 21.77 19.46 12.32
CA GLU A 383 21.55 20.47 11.28
C GLU A 383 20.93 19.84 10.02
N ASP A 384 21.44 18.68 9.60
CA ASP A 384 20.92 17.93 8.46
C ASP A 384 19.48 17.46 8.71
N ALA A 385 19.14 17.06 9.94
CA ALA A 385 17.77 16.72 10.36
C ALA A 385 16.79 17.90 10.30
N LYS A 386 17.26 19.14 10.53
CA LYS A 386 16.44 20.36 10.42
C LYS A 386 16.26 20.83 8.99
N SER A 387 17.15 20.40 8.09
CA SER A 387 17.08 20.73 6.66
C SER A 387 16.08 19.84 5.92
N SER A 388 15.60 20.27 4.76
CA SER A 388 14.71 19.47 3.90
C SER A 388 15.33 18.16 3.37
N LYS A 389 16.63 17.96 3.58
CA LYS A 389 17.35 16.72 3.21
C LYS A 389 17.16 15.59 4.22
N GLY A 390 16.83 15.92 5.48
CA GLY A 390 16.70 14.96 6.58
C GLY A 390 18.04 14.29 6.96
N SER A 391 18.16 13.82 8.20
CA SER A 391 19.28 12.98 8.63
C SER A 391 18.79 11.56 8.85
N SER A 392 19.39 10.58 8.19
CA SER A 392 19.04 9.16 8.39
C SER A 392 19.34 8.70 9.82
N VAL A 393 20.34 9.28 10.48
CA VAL A 393 20.74 8.95 11.85
C VAL A 393 19.69 9.40 12.85
N VAL A 394 19.21 10.65 12.74
CA VAL A 394 18.25 11.22 13.69
C VAL A 394 16.80 10.83 13.35
N SER A 395 16.41 10.88 12.08
CA SER A 395 15.02 10.66 11.66
C SER A 395 14.64 9.18 11.57
N ILE A 396 15.60 8.27 11.39
CA ILE A 396 15.34 6.83 11.23
C ILE A 396 16.11 6.03 12.29
N GLY A 397 17.40 6.28 12.45
CA GLY A 397 18.28 5.51 13.33
C GLY A 397 17.90 5.59 14.81
N LEU A 398 17.69 6.79 15.33
CA LEU A 398 17.33 7.01 16.74
C LEU A 398 15.97 6.38 17.12
N PRO A 399 14.87 6.59 16.35
CA PRO A 399 13.62 5.89 16.59
C PRO A 399 13.74 4.36 16.52
N ALA A 400 14.46 3.83 15.52
CA ALA A 400 14.65 2.39 15.37
C ALA A 400 15.42 1.77 16.56
N TYR A 401 16.46 2.46 17.04
CA TYR A 401 17.21 2.06 18.22
C TYR A 401 16.34 2.04 19.48
N CYS A 402 15.50 3.07 19.68
CA CYS A 402 14.61 3.15 20.85
C CYS A 402 13.55 2.04 20.82
N LEU A 403 12.99 1.73 19.65
CA LEU A 403 12.05 0.63 19.49
C LEU A 403 12.72 -0.73 19.78
N LEU A 404 13.93 -0.96 19.26
CA LEU A 404 14.69 -2.17 19.55
C LEU A 404 14.96 -2.32 21.06
N GLN A 405 15.33 -1.22 21.73
CA GLN A 405 15.60 -1.22 23.16
C GLN A 405 14.33 -1.52 23.98
N ALA A 406 13.16 -1.00 23.57
CA ALA A 406 11.88 -1.31 24.20
C ALA A 406 11.52 -2.80 24.03
N LEU A 407 11.70 -3.37 22.84
CA LEU A 407 11.48 -4.79 22.59
C LEU A 407 12.40 -5.67 23.42
N LEU A 408 13.70 -5.35 23.50
CA LEU A 408 14.66 -6.08 24.33
C LEU A 408 14.31 -6.03 25.82
N ARG A 409 13.88 -4.87 26.33
CA ARG A 409 13.39 -4.75 27.72
C ARG A 409 12.17 -5.63 27.96
N SER A 410 11.23 -5.65 27.02
CA SER A 410 10.01 -6.45 27.10
C SER A 410 10.33 -7.95 27.18
N VAL A 411 11.23 -8.42 26.31
CA VAL A 411 11.70 -9.81 26.29
C VAL A 411 12.43 -10.17 27.58
N ASN A 412 13.35 -9.31 28.05
CA ASN A 412 14.10 -9.55 29.29
C ASN A 412 13.21 -9.55 30.53
N ALA A 413 12.12 -8.78 30.53
CA ALA A 413 11.14 -8.74 31.60
C ALA A 413 10.05 -9.83 31.47
N ASN A 414 10.16 -10.72 30.47
CA ASN A 414 9.21 -11.78 30.16
C ASN A 414 7.76 -11.26 30.04
N LYS A 415 7.59 -10.10 29.41
CA LYS A 415 6.31 -9.44 29.20
C LYS A 415 5.68 -9.85 27.87
N SER A 416 4.35 -9.97 27.86
CA SER A 416 3.57 -10.28 26.67
C SER A 416 3.34 -9.06 25.78
N GLY A 417 3.38 -7.86 26.36
CA GLY A 417 3.29 -6.58 25.65
C GLY A 417 4.63 -5.86 25.48
N ILE A 418 4.60 -4.71 24.78
CA ILE A 418 5.72 -3.78 24.68
C ILE A 418 5.81 -3.00 25.99
N LEU A 419 6.90 -3.19 26.72
CA LEU A 419 7.24 -2.48 27.94
C LEU A 419 7.92 -1.14 27.62
N LEU A 420 7.23 -0.04 27.92
CA LEU A 420 7.77 1.31 27.86
C LEU A 420 8.69 1.61 29.06
N SER A 421 9.44 2.71 28.98
CA SER A 421 10.44 3.09 30.00
C SER A 421 9.83 3.53 31.35
N ASP A 422 8.54 3.87 31.37
CA ASP A 422 7.75 4.17 32.56
C ASP A 422 7.15 2.92 33.23
N ASN A 423 7.55 1.72 32.80
CA ASN A 423 7.00 0.41 33.17
C ASN A 423 5.55 0.19 32.72
N THR A 424 5.03 1.02 31.81
CA THR A 424 3.73 0.77 31.18
C THR A 424 3.87 -0.38 30.18
N GLU A 425 3.12 -1.45 30.40
CA GLU A 425 3.05 -2.58 29.46
C GLU A 425 1.91 -2.33 28.47
N ILE A 426 2.26 -2.08 27.21
CA ILE A 426 1.30 -1.98 26.11
C ILE A 426 1.08 -3.37 25.56
N THR A 427 -0.05 -3.96 25.92
CA THR A 427 -0.48 -5.26 25.38
C THR A 427 -1.27 -5.05 24.09
N ALA A 428 -1.23 -6.06 23.22
CA ALA A 428 -2.03 -6.11 21.99
C ALA A 428 -3.47 -6.51 22.32
#